data_AF-A0A535L998-F1
#
_entry.id   AF-A0A535L998-F1
#
_cell.length_a   1.000
_cell.length_b   1.000
_cell.length_c   1.000
_cell.angle_alpha   90.00
_cell.angle_beta   90.00
_cell.angle_gamma   90.00
#
_symmetry.space_group_name_H-M   'P 1'
#
loop_
_entity.id
_entity.type
_entity.pdbx_description
1 polymer ?
#
loop_
_entity_poly.entity_id
_entity_poly.type
_entity_poly.pdbx_seq_one_letter_code
_entity_poly.pdbx_strand_id
1 'polypeptide(L)'
;MNIALWIVQILLALVFAMAGIMKVTRPFEKLAENMKWAKDVGPRGVRLIGVLEILGAIALILPAVTGILPWLTPVAAIGLVLTMIGAMITHGRRGEFPNMGLNLVLLLLAVFIVFGRFVAVPL
;
A
#
# COMPACT_ATOMS: atom_id res chain seq x y z
N MET A 1 -0.86 -22.49 -3.53
CA MET A 1 -0.16 -21.34 -2.91
C MET A 1 0.12 -20.22 -3.91
N ASN A 2 0.70 -20.52 -5.09
CA ASN A 2 1.04 -19.48 -6.07
C ASN A 2 -0.17 -18.68 -6.59
N ILE A 3 -1.29 -19.35 -6.92
CA ILE A 3 -2.52 -18.68 -7.37
C ILE A 3 -3.08 -17.73 -6.29
N ALA A 4 -3.09 -18.16 -5.03
CA ALA A 4 -3.55 -17.32 -3.92
C ALA A 4 -2.68 -16.07 -3.76
N LEU A 5 -1.35 -16.18 -3.88
CA LEU A 5 -0.45 -15.03 -3.85
C LEU A 5 -0.72 -14.05 -4.99
N TRP A 6 -0.95 -14.56 -6.21
CA TRP A 6 -1.33 -13.72 -7.35
C TRP A 6 -2.65 -12.99 -7.13
N ILE A 7 -3.68 -13.67 -6.61
CA ILE A 7 -4.97 -13.05 -6.31
C ILE A 7 -4.78 -11.92 -5.29
N VAL A 8 -4.06 -12.18 -4.20
CA VAL A 8 -3.82 -11.17 -3.16
C VAL A 8 -2.96 -10.02 -3.69
N GLN A 9 -1.94 -10.29 -4.50
CA GLN A 9 -1.11 -9.26 -5.14
C GLN A 9 -1.94 -8.35 -6.04
N ILE A 10 -2.79 -8.92 -6.90
CA ILE A 10 -3.64 -8.13 -7.82
C ILE A 10 -4.61 -7.27 -7.02
N LEU A 11 -5.29 -7.84 -6.02
CA LEU A 11 -6.20 -7.08 -5.16
C LEU A 11 -5.49 -5.95 -4.42
N LEU A 12 -4.34 -6.24 -3.81
CA LEU A 12 -3.56 -5.25 -3.07
C LEU A 12 -3.06 -4.14 -4.01
N ALA A 13 -2.54 -4.51 -5.18
CA ALA A 13 -2.10 -3.57 -6.20
C ALA A 13 -3.25 -2.66 -6.66
N LEU A 14 -4.44 -3.19 -6.90
CA LEU A 14 -5.61 -2.38 -7.28
C LEU A 14 -6.00 -1.39 -6.19
N VAL A 15 -6.06 -1.83 -4.93
CA VAL A 15 -6.40 -0.96 -3.79
C VAL A 15 -5.39 0.19 -3.67
N PHE A 16 -4.09 -0.11 -3.68
CA PHE A 16 -3.05 0.92 -3.56
C PHE A 16 -2.93 1.81 -4.80
N ALA A 17 -3.15 1.29 -6.00
CA ALA A 17 -3.21 2.09 -7.21
C ALA A 17 -4.37 3.10 -7.13
N MET A 18 -5.57 2.65 -6.75
CA MET A 18 -6.71 3.55 -6.56
C MET A 18 -6.46 4.58 -5.47
N ALA A 19 -5.94 4.16 -4.31
CA ALA A 19 -5.62 5.06 -3.20
C ALA A 19 -4.59 6.12 -3.61
N GLY A 20 -3.51 5.70 -4.27
CA GLY A 20 -2.45 6.58 -4.71
C GLY A 20 -2.91 7.55 -5.82
N ILE A 21 -3.67 7.08 -6.81
CA ILE A 21 -4.26 7.94 -7.84
C ILE A 21 -5.16 8.99 -7.20
N MET A 22 -6.02 8.62 -6.24
CA MET A 22 -6.85 9.59 -5.53
C MET A 22 -6.02 10.66 -4.80
N LYS A 23 -4.93 10.29 -4.15
CA LYS A 23 -4.05 11.22 -3.42
C LYS A 23 -3.28 12.17 -4.33
N VAL A 24 -2.92 11.74 -5.53
CA VAL A 24 -2.16 12.55 -6.49
C VAL A 24 -3.08 13.45 -7.32
N THR A 25 -4.29 13.01 -7.64
CA THR A 25 -5.19 13.71 -8.59
C THR A 25 -6.25 14.59 -7.95
N ARG A 26 -6.71 14.28 -6.72
CA ARG A 26 -7.77 15.07 -6.09
C ARG A 26 -7.22 16.37 -5.48
N PRO A 27 -8.01 17.46 -5.47
CA PRO A 27 -7.66 18.68 -4.75
C PRO A 27 -7.38 18.40 -3.27
N PHE A 28 -6.34 19.04 -2.74
CA PHE A 28 -5.87 18.79 -1.37
C PHE A 28 -6.94 19.15 -0.33
N GLU A 29 -7.72 20.19 -0.58
CA GLU A 29 -8.78 20.66 0.30
C GLU A 29 -9.83 19.56 0.51
N LYS A 30 -10.26 18.92 -0.58
CA LYS A 30 -11.21 17.79 -0.54
C LYS A 30 -10.63 16.55 0.12
N LEU A 31 -9.33 16.32 -0.02
CA LEU A 31 -8.64 15.24 0.68
C LEU A 31 -8.57 15.53 2.18
N ALA A 32 -8.24 16.76 2.58
CA ALA A 32 -8.08 17.18 3.96
C ALA A 32 -9.38 17.25 4.76
N GLU A 33 -10.54 17.32 4.09
CA GLU A 33 -11.87 17.17 4.70
C GLU A 33 -12.08 15.74 5.24
N ASN A 34 -11.66 14.74 4.48
CA ASN A 34 -11.92 13.31 4.77
C ASN A 34 -10.71 12.61 5.41
N MET A 35 -9.50 13.13 5.18
CA MET A 35 -8.23 12.61 5.68
C MET A 35 -7.61 13.64 6.61
N LYS A 36 -8.06 13.69 7.87
CA LYS A 36 -7.60 14.72 8.82
C LYS A 36 -6.07 14.74 9.01
N TRP A 37 -5.38 13.62 8.80
CA TRP A 37 -3.92 13.50 8.82
C TRP A 37 -3.22 14.23 7.66
N ALA A 38 -3.90 14.47 6.54
CA ALA A 38 -3.35 15.15 5.38
C ALA A 38 -2.85 16.56 5.72
N LYS A 39 -3.45 17.20 6.73
CA LYS A 39 -3.06 18.53 7.21
C LYS A 39 -1.69 18.54 7.89
N ASP A 40 -1.28 17.44 8.53
CA ASP A 40 -0.01 17.37 9.26
C ASP A 40 1.19 17.27 8.31
N VAL A 41 1.03 16.51 7.22
CA VAL A 41 2.09 16.27 6.23
C VAL A 41 2.04 17.27 5.06
N GLY A 42 0.95 18.03 4.97
CA GLY A 42 0.68 18.98 3.90
C GLY A 42 0.48 18.36 2.51
N PRO A 43 0.22 19.20 1.49
CA PRO A 43 -0.08 18.74 0.13
C PRO A 43 1.03 17.92 -0.51
N ARG A 44 2.29 18.31 -0.27
CA ARG A 44 3.47 17.60 -0.80
C ARG A 44 3.61 16.22 -0.19
N GLY A 45 3.40 16.08 1.12
CA GLY A 45 3.48 14.80 1.82
C GLY A 45 2.41 13.82 1.32
N VAL A 46 1.16 14.28 1.18
CA VAL A 46 0.07 13.46 0.63
C VAL A 46 0.37 12.98 -0.79
N ARG A 47 0.89 13.87 -1.65
CA ARG A 47 1.26 13.51 -3.02
C ARG A 47 2.41 12.51 -3.06
N LEU A 48 3.42 12.68 -2.21
CA LEU A 48 4.54 11.75 -2.11
C LEU A 48 4.06 10.35 -1.72
N ILE A 49 3.20 10.26 -0.69
CA ILE A 49 2.58 9.00 -0.27
C ILE A 49 1.79 8.39 -1.43
N GLY A 50 0.99 9.19 -2.14
CA GLY A 50 0.23 8.70 -3.28
C GLY A 50 1.10 8.15 -4.41
N VAL A 51 2.21 8.81 -4.73
CA VAL A 51 3.18 8.31 -5.72
C VAL A 51 3.81 7.00 -5.24
N LEU A 52 4.20 6.91 -3.97
CA LEU A 52 4.77 5.68 -3.40
C LEU A 52 3.80 4.51 -3.43
N GLU A 53 2.50 4.75 -3.20
CA GLU A 53 1.47 3.72 -3.30
C GLU A 53 1.28 3.22 -4.73
N ILE A 54 1.29 4.12 -5.72
CA ILE A 54 1.22 3.75 -7.15
C ILE A 54 2.46 2.93 -7.53
N LEU A 55 3.66 3.39 -7.17
CA LEU A 55 4.90 2.68 -7.45
C LEU A 55 4.92 1.31 -6.77
N GLY A 56 4.44 1.22 -5.52
CA GLY A 56 4.28 -0.03 -4.79
C GLY A 56 3.34 -0.98 -5.50
N ALA A 57 2.18 -0.51 -5.97
CA ALA A 57 1.24 -1.32 -6.73
C ALA A 57 1.83 -1.85 -8.06
N ILE A 58 2.56 -1.01 -8.79
CA ILE A 58 3.24 -1.41 -10.03
C ILE A 58 4.32 -2.45 -9.73
N ALA A 59 5.18 -2.19 -8.76
CA ALA A 59 6.28 -3.08 -8.38
C ALA A 59 5.80 -4.40 -7.77
N LEU A 60 4.58 -4.46 -7.23
CA LEU A 60 3.97 -5.69 -6.73
C LEU A 60 3.60 -6.67 -7.86
N ILE A 61 3.40 -6.19 -9.09
CA ILE A 61 2.91 -7.01 -10.22
C ILE A 61 3.95 -7.10 -11.34
N LEU A 62 4.49 -5.97 -11.77
CA LEU A 62 5.29 -5.89 -12.99
C LEU A 62 6.56 -6.76 -12.98
N PRO A 63 7.38 -6.78 -11.91
CA PRO A 63 8.57 -7.65 -11.85
C PRO A 63 8.20 -9.13 -11.88
N ALA A 64 7.11 -9.51 -11.22
CA ALA A 64 6.61 -10.88 -11.17
C ALA A 64 6.06 -11.37 -12.53
N VAL A 65 5.41 -10.49 -13.30
CA VAL A 65 4.87 -10.84 -14.63
C VAL A 65 5.95 -10.84 -15.70
N THR A 66 6.87 -9.87 -15.66
CA THR A 66 7.91 -9.73 -16.69
C THR A 66 9.13 -10.62 -16.45
N GLY A 67 9.29 -11.14 -15.23
CA GLY A 67 10.49 -11.89 -14.82
C GLY A 67 11.73 -11.02 -14.63
N ILE A 68 11.62 -9.69 -14.77
CA ILE A 68 12.74 -8.75 -14.62
C ILE A 68 12.82 -8.32 -13.16
N LEU A 69 13.93 -8.66 -12.49
CA LEU A 69 14.17 -8.39 -11.07
C LEU A 69 12.99 -8.82 -10.14
N PRO A 70 12.56 -10.10 -10.15
CA PRO A 70 11.35 -10.53 -9.42
C PRO A 70 11.42 -10.29 -7.90
N TRP A 71 12.62 -10.20 -7.33
CA TRP A 71 12.85 -9.85 -5.93
C TRP A 71 12.36 -8.44 -5.56
N LEU A 72 12.09 -7.56 -6.53
CA LEU A 72 11.45 -6.26 -6.28
C LEU A 72 10.00 -6.39 -5.82
N THR A 73 9.30 -7.45 -6.21
CA THR A 73 7.91 -7.68 -5.79
C THR A 73 7.76 -7.83 -4.27
N PRO A 74 8.50 -8.72 -3.59
CA PRO A 74 8.40 -8.79 -2.14
C PRO A 74 9.00 -7.56 -1.43
N VAL A 75 9.97 -6.86 -2.02
CA VAL A 75 10.46 -5.57 -1.50
C VAL A 75 9.37 -4.49 -1.56
N ALA A 76 8.61 -4.42 -2.65
CA ALA A 76 7.45 -3.53 -2.77
C ALA A 76 6.40 -3.84 -1.70
N ALA A 77 6.13 -5.14 -1.45
CA ALA A 77 5.23 -5.56 -0.39
C ALA A 77 5.70 -5.09 1.00
N ILE A 78 7.01 -5.12 1.29
CA ILE A 78 7.57 -4.54 2.53
C ILE A 78 7.28 -3.03 2.60
N GLY A 79 7.47 -2.29 1.51
CA GLY A 79 7.16 -0.86 1.46
C GLY A 79 5.67 -0.56 1.76
N LEU A 80 4.76 -1.40 1.26
CA LEU A 80 3.33 -1.32 1.57
C LEU A 80 3.05 -1.64 3.05
N VAL A 81 3.73 -2.64 3.64
CA VAL A 81 3.64 -2.93 5.08
C VAL A 81 4.05 -1.70 5.90
N LEU A 82 5.19 -1.07 5.59
CA LEU A 82 5.66 0.12 6.30
C LEU A 82 4.66 1.28 6.20
N THR A 83 4.07 1.47 5.01
CA THR A 83 3.01 2.47 4.79
C THR A 83 1.80 2.20 5.69
N MET A 84 1.35 0.94 5.80
CA MET A 84 0.22 0.57 6.66
C MET A 84 0.53 0.72 8.15
N ILE A 85 1.76 0.43 8.59
CA ILE A 85 2.19 0.69 9.97
C ILE A 85 2.13 2.18 10.27
N GLY A 86 2.65 3.02 9.38
CA GLY A 86 2.57 4.48 9.51
C GLY A 86 1.13 4.98 9.57
N ALA A 87 0.25 4.43 8.73
CA ALA A 87 -1.18 4.74 8.74
C ALA A 87 -1.84 4.35 10.08
N MET A 88 -1.58 3.14 10.59
CA MET A 88 -2.14 2.69 11.87
C MET A 88 -1.67 3.54 13.05
N ILE A 89 -0.38 3.91 13.11
CA ILE A 89 0.14 4.82 14.15
C ILE A 89 -0.57 6.18 14.07
N THR A 90 -0.78 6.69 12.87
CA THR A 90 -1.44 7.99 12.64
C THR A 90 -2.90 7.96 13.09
N HIS A 91 -3.67 6.93 12.71
CA HIS A 91 -5.06 6.79 13.13
C HIS A 91 -5.19 6.49 14.64
N GLY A 92 -4.27 5.68 15.20
CA GLY A 92 -4.23 5.37 16.63
C GLY A 92 -3.99 6.62 17.49
N ARG A 93 -3.06 7.50 17.10
CA ARG A 93 -2.83 8.79 17.77
C ARG A 93 -4.03 9.73 17.73
N ARG A 94 -4.93 9.55 16.76
CA ARG A 94 -6.11 10.39 16.54
C ARG A 94 -7.41 9.79 17.07
N GLY A 95 -7.36 8.57 17.62
CA GLY A 95 -8.56 7.83 18.07
C GLY A 95 -9.49 7.42 16.92
N GLU A 96 -9.00 7.38 15.68
CA GLU A 96 -9.79 7.06 14.48
C GLU A 96 -9.84 5.55 14.23
N PHE A 97 -10.35 4.80 15.20
CA PHE A 97 -10.39 3.33 15.19
C PHE A 97 -11.12 2.67 14.01
N PRO A 98 -12.20 3.25 13.43
CA PRO A 98 -12.85 2.63 12.28
C PRO A 98 -11.93 2.44 11.06
N ASN A 99 -10.97 3.35 10.86
CA ASN A 99 -10.01 3.27 9.75
C ASN A 99 -8.86 2.28 10.02
N MET A 100 -8.69 1.81 11.27
CA MET A 100 -7.65 0.84 11.62
C MET A 100 -7.97 -0.58 11.13
N GLY A 101 -9.26 -0.96 11.05
CA GLY A 101 -9.66 -2.29 10.59
C GLY A 101 -9.22 -2.57 9.15
N LEU A 102 -9.47 -1.63 8.24
CA LEU A 102 -9.04 -1.76 6.84
C LEU A 102 -7.52 -1.79 6.72
N ASN A 103 -6.81 -0.89 7.41
CA ASN A 103 -5.34 -0.85 7.39
C ASN A 103 -4.74 -2.16 7.93
N LEU A 104 -5.34 -2.76 8.96
CA LEU A 104 -4.90 -4.04 9.50
C LEU A 104 -5.07 -5.16 8.46
N VAL A 105 -6.21 -5.22 7.77
CA VAL A 105 -6.44 -6.20 6.70
C VAL A 105 -5.41 -6.03 5.58
N LEU A 106 -5.19 -4.79 5.10
CA LEU A 106 -4.22 -4.51 4.04
C LEU A 106 -2.78 -4.86 4.48
N LEU A 107 -2.43 -4.59 5.74
CA LEU A 107 -1.15 -4.97 6.31
C LEU A 107 -0.96 -6.50 6.32
N LEU A 108 -1.97 -7.24 6.79
CA LEU A 108 -1.90 -8.70 6.84
C LEU A 108 -1.75 -9.32 5.45
N LEU A 109 -2.47 -8.78 4.45
CA LEU A 109 -2.32 -9.19 3.05
C LEU A 109 -0.94 -8.88 2.49
N ALA A 110 -0.38 -7.71 2.82
CA ALA A 110 0.97 -7.35 2.40
C ALA A 110 2.04 -8.26 3.05
N VAL A 111 1.93 -8.54 4.36
CA VAL A 111 2.79 -9.49 5.08
C VAL A 111 2.68 -10.91 4.48
N PHE A 112 1.47 -11.34 4.13
CA PHE A 112 1.25 -12.62 3.46
C PHE A 112 1.98 -12.70 2.12
N ILE A 113 2.01 -11.63 1.33
CA ILE A 113 2.78 -11.57 0.08
C ILE A 113 4.29 -11.60 0.37
N VAL A 114 4.78 -10.83 1.34
CA VAL A 114 6.20 -10.84 1.73
C VAL A 114 6.64 -12.26 2.06
N PHE A 115 5.94 -12.93 2.98
CA PHE A 115 6.25 -14.30 3.36
C PHE A 115 6.12 -15.27 2.18
N GLY A 116 5.04 -15.13 1.41
CA GLY A 116 4.76 -15.98 0.26
C GLY A 116 5.81 -15.90 -0.84
N ARG A 117 6.35 -14.71 -1.12
CA ARG A 117 7.29 -14.45 -2.22
C ARG A 117 8.76 -14.47 -1.80
N PHE A 118 9.09 -14.27 -0.52
CA PHE A 118 10.46 -14.47 -0.02
C PHE A 118 10.73 -15.91 0.43
N VAL A 119 9.76 -16.58 1.06
CA VAL A 119 10.02 -17.82 1.81
C VAL A 119 9.30 -19.01 1.19
N ALA A 120 7.99 -18.91 0.97
CA ALA A 120 7.19 -20.08 0.63
C ALA A 120 7.25 -20.46 -0.86
N VAL A 121 7.08 -19.47 -1.75
CA VAL A 121 7.03 -19.64 -3.22
C VAL A 121 7.70 -18.44 -3.89
N PRO A 122 9.04 -18.43 -3.98
CA PRO A 122 9.79 -17.42 -4.72
C PRO A 122 9.36 -17.35 -6.19
N LEU A 123 9.50 -16.16 -6.78
CA LEU A 123 9.26 -15.89 -8.20
C LEU A 123 10.49 -16.19 -9.06
#